data_AF-X1BJ50-F1
#
_entry.id   AF-X1BJ50-F1
#
_cell.length_a   1.000
_cell.length_b   1.000
_cell.length_c   1.000
_cell.angle_alpha   90.00
_cell.angle_beta   90.00
_cell.angle_gamma   90.00
#
_symmetry.space_group_name_H-M   'P 1'
#
loop_
_entity.id
_entity.type
_entity.pdbx_description
1 polymer ?
#
loop_
_entity_poly.entity_id
_entity_poly.type
_entity_poly.pdbx_seq_one_letter_code
_entity_poly.pdbx_strand_id
1 'polypeptide(L)'
;MDKNYFSKQVLTRFIQTECERQLFLDLARPKPALWLNPNREIEKPKRIHRGNQNLEELGRKYEQMVYSQLISFKDIVFKKDSNNDITSSDLDGVLGNIYNKLSSKTVEHVILLEAQYKNPRSFFRDLFDLKNPKDPIPIEYYNQRPDILIRANSGL
;
A
#
# COMPACT_ATOMS: atom_id res chain seq x y z
N MET A 1 20.59 -10.90 50.01
CA MET A 1 21.91 -10.24 50.11
C MET A 1 22.40 -9.96 48.71
N ASP A 2 22.41 -8.70 48.30
CA ASP A 2 22.92 -8.26 47.00
C ASP A 2 24.43 -8.51 46.95
N LYS A 3 24.83 -9.49 46.13
CA LYS A 3 26.24 -9.69 45.80
C LYS A 3 26.58 -8.70 44.70
N ASN A 4 27.19 -7.57 45.07
CA ASN A 4 27.80 -6.66 44.11
C ASN A 4 28.80 -7.44 43.23
N TYR A 5 28.49 -7.57 41.94
CA TYR A 5 29.30 -8.31 40.97
C TYR A 5 30.58 -7.56 40.57
N PHE A 6 30.66 -6.29 40.96
CA PHE A 6 31.82 -5.44 40.75
C PHE A 6 32.71 -5.47 42.00
N SER A 7 33.82 -6.21 41.92
CA SER A 7 34.81 -6.27 43.00
C SER A 7 35.99 -5.35 42.72
N LYS A 8 36.70 -4.94 43.78
CA LYS A 8 37.93 -4.14 43.67
C LYS A 8 38.96 -4.78 42.73
N GLN A 9 39.01 -6.12 42.69
CA GLN A 9 39.91 -6.88 41.82
C GLN A 9 39.55 -6.73 40.33
N VAL A 10 38.26 -6.71 39.99
CA VAL A 10 37.78 -6.49 38.62
C VAL A 10 38.11 -5.07 38.17
N LEU A 11 37.90 -4.06 39.03
CA LEU A 11 38.27 -2.68 38.74
C LEU A 11 39.79 -2.52 38.52
N THR A 12 40.62 -3.11 39.39
CA THR A 12 42.08 -3.04 39.25
C THR A 12 42.54 -3.67 37.95
N ARG A 13 41.98 -4.83 37.55
CA ARG A 13 42.31 -5.47 36.28
C ARG A 13 41.87 -4.63 35.08
N PHE A 14 40.70 -4.00 35.15
CA PHE A 14 40.24 -3.13 34.07
C PHE A 14 41.14 -1.90 33.91
N ILE A 15 41.52 -1.24 35.00
CA ILE A 15 42.47 -0.10 34.94
C ILE A 15 43.82 -0.53 34.36
N GLN A 16 44.28 -1.75 34.67
CA GLN A 16 45.57 -2.25 34.17
C GLN A 16 45.54 -2.69 32.70
N THR A 17 44.40 -3.19 32.23
CA THR A 17 44.30 -3.79 30.88
C THR A 17 43.59 -2.89 29.88
N GLU A 18 42.85 -1.88 30.35
CA GLU A 18 41.97 -0.97 29.59
C GLU A 18 41.08 -1.69 28.57
N CYS A 19 40.81 -2.98 28.79
CA CYS A 19 40.12 -3.83 27.83
C CYS A 19 38.68 -4.09 28.29
N GLU A 20 37.73 -3.43 27.64
CA GLU A 20 36.29 -3.58 27.90
C GLU A 20 35.82 -5.03 27.71
N ARG A 21 36.40 -5.74 26.74
CA ARG A 21 36.10 -7.16 26.50
C ARG A 21 36.54 -8.04 27.68
N GLN A 22 37.69 -7.74 28.28
CA GLN A 22 38.18 -8.47 29.44
C GLN A 22 37.34 -8.17 30.68
N LEU A 23 36.93 -6.91 30.86
CA LEU A 23 35.99 -6.50 31.90
C LEU A 23 34.65 -7.24 31.78
N PHE A 24 34.08 -7.32 30.57
CA PHE A 24 32.85 -8.06 30.31
C PHE A 24 32.97 -9.54 30.72
N LEU A 25 34.07 -10.20 30.35
CA LEU A 25 34.32 -11.59 30.73
C LEU A 25 34.49 -11.76 32.25
N ASP A 26 35.20 -10.85 32.90
CA ASP A 26 35.42 -10.88 34.34
C ASP A 26 34.11 -10.69 35.13
N LEU A 27 33.20 -9.83 34.64
CA LEU A 27 31.85 -9.65 35.21
C LEU A 27 30.90 -10.81 34.91
N ALA A 28 31.08 -11.48 33.77
CA ALA A 28 30.27 -12.61 33.35
C ALA A 28 30.63 -13.94 34.03
N ARG A 29 31.90 -14.12 34.48
CA ARG A 29 32.41 -15.32 35.17
C ARG A 29 31.52 -15.87 36.31
N PRO A 30 30.95 -15.06 37.22
CA PRO A 30 30.11 -15.58 38.30
C PRO A 30 28.75 -16.12 37.82
N LYS A 31 28.24 -15.68 36.66
CA LYS A 31 26.97 -16.14 36.09
C LYS A 31 27.06 -16.25 34.56
N PRO A 32 27.84 -17.20 34.03
CA PRO A 32 28.04 -17.34 32.59
C PRO A 32 26.71 -17.63 31.87
N ALA A 33 25.78 -18.32 32.52
CA ALA A 33 24.47 -18.63 31.95
C ALA A 33 23.58 -17.40 31.70
N LEU A 34 23.81 -16.27 32.39
CA LEU A 34 23.03 -15.03 32.18
C LEU A 34 23.68 -14.13 31.11
N TRP A 35 25.01 -14.09 31.05
CA TRP A 35 25.78 -13.13 30.26
C TRP A 35 26.37 -13.74 28.97
N LEU A 36 26.71 -15.03 28.97
CA LEU A 36 27.45 -15.71 27.89
C LEU A 36 26.63 -16.75 27.15
N ASN A 37 25.50 -17.22 27.69
CA ASN A 37 24.62 -18.15 26.97
C ASN A 37 23.67 -17.39 26.05
N PRO A 38 23.73 -17.59 24.72
CA PRO A 38 22.85 -16.94 23.78
C PRO A 38 21.58 -17.78 23.59
N ASN A 39 20.71 -17.82 24.59
CA ASN A 39 19.37 -18.41 24.44
C ASN A 39 18.25 -17.36 24.36
N ARG A 40 18.60 -16.07 24.23
CA ARG A 40 17.61 -15.10 23.78
C ARG A 40 17.49 -15.26 22.28
N GLU A 41 16.35 -15.78 21.83
CA GLU A 41 15.93 -15.55 20.46
C GLU A 41 16.02 -14.05 20.20
N ILE A 42 16.93 -13.66 19.31
CA ILE A 42 17.00 -12.28 18.86
C ILE A 42 15.64 -12.03 18.21
N GLU A 43 14.85 -11.13 18.81
CA GLU A 43 13.61 -10.69 18.19
C GLU A 43 13.97 -10.22 16.78
N LYS A 44 13.47 -10.96 15.77
CA LYS A 44 13.68 -10.57 14.38
C LYS A 44 13.20 -9.13 14.27
N PRO A 45 14.01 -8.20 13.72
CA PRO A 45 13.57 -6.83 13.56
C PRO A 45 12.23 -6.89 12.83
N LYS A 46 11.16 -6.41 13.48
CA LYS A 46 9.87 -6.26 12.83
C LYS A 46 10.17 -5.42 11.60
N ARG A 47 10.08 -6.01 10.40
CA ARG A 47 10.17 -5.25 9.15
C ARG A 47 8.99 -4.28 9.21
N ILE A 48 9.23 -3.08 9.73
CA ILE A 48 8.25 -2.01 9.63
C ILE A 48 8.14 -1.79 8.13
N HIS A 49 6.99 -2.16 7.57
CA HIS A 49 6.62 -2.05 6.16
C HIS A 49 6.50 -0.56 5.75
N ARG A 50 7.48 0.28 6.12
CA ARG A 50 7.54 1.70 5.78
C ARG A 50 7.56 1.93 4.27
N GLY A 51 8.00 0.95 3.49
CA GLY A 51 7.96 1.00 2.03
C GLY A 51 6.54 1.15 1.47
N ASN A 52 5.55 0.44 2.03
CA ASN A 52 4.23 0.35 1.40
C ASN A 52 3.43 1.65 1.56
N GLN A 53 3.46 2.29 2.74
CA GLN A 53 2.70 3.53 2.97
C GLN A 53 3.19 4.68 2.08
N ASN A 54 4.51 4.84 1.96
CA ASN A 54 5.09 5.87 1.09
C ASN A 54 4.79 5.59 -0.39
N LEU A 55 4.79 4.32 -0.81
CA LEU A 55 4.46 3.93 -2.18
C LEU A 55 2.98 4.15 -2.50
N GLU A 56 2.08 3.83 -1.56
CA GLU A 56 0.64 4.10 -1.69
C GLU A 56 0.35 5.60 -1.79
N GLU A 57 1.02 6.43 -0.97
CA GLU A 57 0.90 7.89 -1.05
C GLU A 57 1.43 8.47 -2.35
N LEU A 58 2.57 7.97 -2.84
CA LEU A 58 3.13 8.36 -4.14
C LEU A 58 2.22 7.95 -5.29
N GLY A 59 1.66 6.74 -5.24
CA GLY A 59 0.67 6.27 -6.21
C GLY A 59 -0.55 7.18 -6.27
N ARG A 60 -1.13 7.52 -5.10
CA ARG A 60 -2.26 8.46 -5.02
C ARG A 60 -1.92 9.83 -5.59
N LYS A 61 -0.74 10.38 -5.30
CA LYS A 61 -0.31 11.68 -5.84
C LYS A 61 -0.18 11.64 -7.35
N TYR A 62 0.43 10.58 -7.88
CA TYR A 62 0.57 10.39 -9.32
C TYR A 62 -0.80 10.28 -10.02
N GLU A 63 -1.72 9.51 -9.46
CA GLU A 63 -3.09 9.36 -9.95
C GLU A 63 -3.80 10.72 -10.04
N GLN A 64 -3.75 11.52 -8.97
CA GLN A 64 -4.33 12.87 -8.96
C GLN A 64 -3.66 13.83 -9.96
N MET A 65 -2.35 13.69 -10.19
CA MET A 65 -1.67 14.46 -11.24
C MET A 65 -2.21 14.10 -12.63
N VAL A 66 -2.37 12.81 -12.94
CA VAL A 66 -2.93 12.35 -14.22
C VAL A 66 -4.36 12.85 -14.38
N TYR A 67 -5.18 12.70 -13.35
CA TYR A 67 -6.54 13.22 -13.32
C TYR A 67 -6.63 14.72 -13.55
N SER A 68 -5.73 15.51 -12.97
CA SER A 68 -5.72 16.95 -13.18
C SER A 68 -5.54 17.34 -14.66
N GLN A 69 -4.77 16.54 -15.41
CA GLN A 69 -4.61 16.71 -16.85
C GLN A 69 -5.83 16.21 -17.61
N LEU A 70 -6.38 15.07 -17.20
CA LEU A 70 -7.54 14.48 -17.86
C LEU A 70 -8.76 15.40 -17.76
N ILE A 71 -9.05 16.06 -16.64
CA ILE A 71 -10.21 16.97 -16.47
C ILE A 71 -10.35 18.01 -17.62
N SER A 72 -9.28 18.35 -18.33
CA SER A 72 -9.31 19.27 -19.47
C SER A 72 -10.01 18.74 -20.73
N PHE A 73 -10.21 17.42 -20.88
CA PHE A 73 -10.92 16.87 -22.03
C PHE A 73 -12.43 17.11 -21.93
N LYS A 74 -13.08 17.16 -23.10
CA LYS A 74 -14.55 17.25 -23.18
C LYS A 74 -15.18 15.95 -22.69
N ASP A 75 -16.40 16.07 -22.18
CA ASP A 75 -17.27 14.95 -21.83
C ASP A 75 -16.75 14.04 -20.71
N ILE A 76 -15.95 14.62 -19.81
CA ILE A 76 -15.53 13.95 -18.58
C ILE A 76 -16.54 14.18 -17.47
N VAL A 77 -16.84 13.09 -16.75
CA VAL A 77 -17.56 13.10 -15.49
C VAL A 77 -16.60 12.71 -14.37
N PHE A 78 -16.59 13.47 -13.29
CA PHE A 78 -15.79 13.20 -12.10
C PHE A 78 -16.46 13.80 -10.87
N LYS A 79 -16.10 13.30 -9.69
CA LYS A 79 -16.50 13.86 -8.40
C LYS A 79 -15.27 14.33 -7.63
N LYS A 80 -15.37 15.48 -6.98
CA LYS A 80 -14.30 16.03 -6.12
C LYS A 80 -14.72 16.02 -4.66
N ASP A 81 -13.75 15.82 -3.79
CA ASP A 81 -13.90 16.02 -2.34
C ASP A 81 -13.51 17.45 -1.93
N SER A 82 -13.69 17.78 -0.66
CA SER A 82 -13.27 18.99 0.04
C SER A 82 -11.81 19.39 -0.21
N ASN A 83 -10.92 18.42 -0.46
CA ASN A 83 -9.52 18.65 -0.82
C ASN A 83 -9.27 18.90 -2.32
N ASN A 84 -10.32 19.02 -3.12
CA ASN A 84 -10.28 19.19 -4.58
C ASN A 84 -9.69 17.98 -5.36
N ASP A 85 -9.41 16.88 -4.67
CA ASP A 85 -9.01 15.58 -5.23
C ASP A 85 -10.21 14.86 -5.85
N ILE A 86 -9.97 14.13 -6.95
CA ILE A 86 -10.98 13.24 -7.53
C ILE A 86 -11.23 12.06 -6.58
N THR A 87 -12.49 11.76 -6.33
CA THR A 87 -12.93 10.68 -5.43
C THR A 87 -13.98 9.80 -6.09
N SER A 88 -14.23 8.63 -5.50
CA SER A 88 -15.25 7.71 -5.97
C SER A 88 -16.65 8.29 -5.87
N SER A 89 -17.47 8.10 -6.90
CA SER A 89 -18.87 8.52 -6.92
C SER A 89 -19.80 7.36 -6.57
N ASP A 90 -21.05 7.71 -6.26
CA ASP A 90 -22.12 6.71 -6.24
C ASP A 90 -22.49 6.35 -7.67
N LEU A 91 -22.11 5.14 -8.09
CA LEU A 91 -22.19 4.74 -9.49
C LEU A 91 -23.61 4.61 -10.01
N ASP A 92 -24.57 4.18 -9.18
CA ASP A 92 -25.93 3.94 -9.66
C ASP A 92 -26.56 5.23 -10.19
N GLY A 93 -26.36 6.35 -9.47
CA GLY A 93 -26.82 7.67 -9.92
C GLY A 93 -26.01 8.22 -11.09
N VAL A 94 -24.68 8.06 -11.07
CA VAL A 94 -23.80 8.62 -12.10
C VAL A 94 -23.98 7.89 -13.44
N LEU A 95 -24.10 6.56 -13.43
CA LEU A 95 -24.29 5.77 -14.64
C LEU A 95 -25.62 6.07 -15.33
N GLY A 96 -26.69 6.34 -14.58
CA GLY A 96 -27.97 6.80 -15.14
C GLY A 96 -27.83 8.13 -15.88
N ASN A 97 -27.10 9.09 -15.30
CA ASN A 97 -26.82 10.37 -15.95
C ASN A 97 -25.96 10.22 -17.21
N ILE A 98 -24.94 9.36 -17.17
CA ILE A 98 -24.10 9.03 -18.34
C ILE A 98 -24.95 8.41 -19.44
N TYR A 99 -25.82 7.46 -19.09
CA TYR A 99 -26.72 6.80 -20.03
C TYR A 99 -27.64 7.81 -20.73
N ASN A 100 -28.22 8.75 -19.98
CA ASN A 100 -29.09 9.78 -20.54
C ASN A 100 -28.33 10.69 -21.51
N LYS A 101 -27.11 11.14 -21.15
CA LYS A 101 -26.25 11.96 -22.04
C LYS A 101 -25.86 11.26 -23.34
N LEU A 102 -25.59 9.95 -23.28
CA LEU A 102 -25.27 9.16 -24.46
C LEU A 102 -26.54 8.90 -25.31
N SER A 103 -27.66 8.63 -24.66
CA SER A 103 -28.95 8.36 -25.32
C SER A 103 -29.49 9.59 -26.05
N SER A 104 -29.23 10.80 -25.54
CA SER A 104 -29.58 12.05 -26.21
C SER A 104 -28.69 12.37 -27.42
N LYS A 105 -27.68 11.54 -27.73
CA LYS A 105 -26.67 11.75 -28.79
C LYS A 105 -25.96 13.11 -28.72
N THR A 106 -25.96 13.73 -27.56
CA THR A 106 -25.31 15.02 -27.32
C THR A 106 -23.80 14.89 -27.28
N VAL A 107 -23.31 13.69 -26.97
CA VAL A 107 -21.89 13.34 -26.84
C VAL A 107 -21.67 11.95 -27.41
N GLU A 108 -20.55 11.76 -28.11
CA GLU A 108 -20.19 10.47 -28.73
C GLU A 108 -19.63 9.49 -27.70
N HIS A 109 -18.93 10.01 -26.69
CA HIS A 109 -18.35 9.24 -25.61
C HIS A 109 -18.39 10.04 -24.31
N VAL A 110 -18.40 9.32 -23.20
CA VAL A 110 -18.25 9.90 -21.87
C VAL A 110 -17.14 9.15 -21.15
N ILE A 111 -16.24 9.91 -20.55
CA ILE A 111 -15.14 9.39 -19.74
C ILE A 111 -15.47 9.67 -18.28
N LEU A 112 -15.54 8.62 -17.47
CA LEU A 112 -15.77 8.73 -16.04
C LEU A 112 -14.45 8.46 -15.31
N LEU A 113 -14.00 9.44 -14.52
CA LEU A 113 -12.84 9.30 -13.63
C LEU A 113 -13.31 8.87 -12.24
N GLU A 114 -12.90 7.68 -11.81
CA GLU A 114 -13.34 7.05 -10.56
C GLU A 114 -12.13 6.62 -9.74
N ALA A 115 -11.73 7.50 -8.81
CA ALA A 115 -10.57 7.24 -7.98
C ALA A 115 -10.85 6.06 -7.03
N GLN A 116 -9.90 5.12 -6.97
CA GLN A 116 -9.91 3.98 -6.03
C GLN A 116 -11.12 3.05 -6.14
N TYR A 117 -11.83 3.02 -7.27
CA TYR A 117 -13.00 2.18 -7.45
C TYR A 117 -12.64 0.68 -7.35
N LYS A 118 -13.28 -0.02 -6.41
CA LYS A 118 -13.20 -1.48 -6.34
C LYS A 118 -14.25 -2.05 -7.27
N ASN A 119 -13.81 -2.53 -8.42
CA ASN A 119 -14.68 -3.26 -9.33
C ASN A 119 -15.32 -4.47 -8.65
N PRO A 120 -16.65 -4.59 -8.65
CA PRO A 120 -17.30 -5.82 -8.26
C PRO A 120 -16.94 -6.93 -9.26
N ARG A 121 -16.74 -8.15 -8.77
CA ARG A 121 -16.35 -9.31 -9.60
C ARG A 121 -17.31 -9.56 -10.77
N SER A 122 -18.60 -9.22 -10.61
CA SER A 122 -19.63 -9.33 -11.64
C SER A 122 -19.35 -8.41 -12.83
N PHE A 123 -19.04 -7.13 -12.59
CA PHE A 123 -18.77 -6.14 -13.62
C PHE A 123 -17.65 -6.56 -14.58
N PHE A 124 -16.54 -7.10 -14.03
CA PHE A 124 -15.44 -7.62 -14.86
C PHE A 124 -15.82 -8.86 -15.67
N ARG A 125 -16.61 -9.75 -15.08
CA ARG A 125 -17.06 -10.98 -15.74
C ARG A 125 -17.94 -10.68 -16.94
N ASP A 126 -18.70 -9.59 -16.86
CA ASP A 126 -19.58 -9.12 -17.93
C ASP A 126 -18.82 -8.32 -19.01
N LEU A 127 -17.73 -7.61 -18.64
CA LEU A 127 -16.93 -6.81 -19.59
C LEU A 127 -15.95 -7.64 -20.44
N PHE A 128 -15.35 -8.70 -19.88
CA PHE A 128 -14.26 -9.46 -20.52
C PHE A 128 -14.65 -10.87 -20.99
N ASP A 129 -15.95 -11.18 -21.01
CA ASP A 129 -16.51 -12.51 -21.38
C ASP A 129 -15.66 -13.70 -20.90
N LEU A 130 -15.32 -13.69 -19.61
CA LEU A 130 -14.47 -14.70 -18.95
C LEU A 130 -15.10 -16.11 -18.96
N LYS A 131 -16.27 -16.28 -19.59
CA LYS A 131 -16.93 -17.56 -19.83
C LYS A 131 -16.34 -18.32 -21.01
N ASN A 132 -15.54 -17.69 -21.88
CA ASN A 132 -14.93 -18.37 -23.01
C ASN A 132 -13.71 -19.20 -22.55
N PRO A 133 -13.80 -20.54 -22.51
CA PRO A 133 -12.77 -21.40 -21.92
C PRO A 133 -11.52 -21.54 -22.80
N LYS A 134 -11.53 -20.96 -24.01
CA LYS A 134 -10.45 -21.12 -24.99
C LYS A 134 -9.25 -20.21 -24.76
N ASP A 135 -9.38 -19.13 -24.00
CA ASP A 135 -8.26 -18.22 -23.73
C ASP A 135 -8.47 -17.40 -22.44
N PRO A 136 -8.42 -18.03 -21.25
CA PRO A 136 -8.53 -17.29 -20.00
C PRO A 136 -7.25 -16.49 -19.80
N ILE A 137 -7.34 -15.17 -20.01
CA ILE A 137 -6.23 -14.26 -19.72
C ILE A 137 -5.81 -14.46 -18.25
N PRO A 138 -4.55 -14.82 -17.95
CA PRO A 138 -4.12 -15.27 -16.63
C PRO A 138 -3.79 -14.09 -15.72
N ILE A 139 -4.76 -13.21 -15.49
CA ILE A 139 -4.61 -12.02 -14.65
C ILE A 139 -5.55 -12.12 -13.45
N GLU A 140 -5.03 -11.84 -12.25
CA GLU A 140 -5.83 -11.77 -11.02
C GLU A 140 -6.66 -10.47 -10.97
N TYR A 141 -7.77 -10.45 -11.70
CA TYR A 141 -8.61 -9.26 -11.93
C TYR A 141 -9.26 -8.64 -10.70
N TYR A 142 -9.44 -9.40 -9.61
CA TYR A 142 -10.10 -8.89 -8.41
C TYR A 142 -9.29 -7.79 -7.70
N ASN A 143 -8.01 -7.64 -8.03
CA ASN A 143 -7.14 -6.58 -7.52
C ASN A 143 -7.01 -5.39 -8.49
N GLN A 144 -7.52 -5.50 -9.71
CA GLN A 144 -7.43 -4.43 -10.71
C GLN A 144 -8.56 -3.42 -10.50
N ARG A 145 -8.19 -2.15 -10.52
CA ARG A 145 -9.10 -1.00 -10.34
C ARG A 145 -9.00 -0.16 -11.62
N PRO A 146 -10.03 -0.12 -12.48
CA PRO A 146 -10.02 0.79 -13.60
C PRO A 146 -10.30 2.20 -13.08
N ASP A 147 -9.28 3.03 -13.18
CA ASP A 147 -9.32 4.45 -12.81
C ASP A 147 -10.11 5.30 -13.84
N ILE A 148 -10.33 4.73 -15.03
CA ILE A 148 -10.98 5.37 -16.17
C ILE A 148 -12.00 4.41 -16.79
N LEU A 149 -13.25 4.85 -16.91
CA LEU A 149 -14.30 4.15 -17.64
C LEU A 149 -14.73 4.96 -18.86
N ILE A 150 -14.58 4.38 -20.05
CA ILE A 150 -14.96 5.01 -21.31
C ILE A 150 -16.21 4.31 -21.83
N ARG A 151 -17.30 5.07 -22.02
CA ARG A 151 -18.51 4.56 -22.65
C ARG A 151 -18.81 5.38 -23.90
N ALA A 152 -18.77 4.71 -25.04
CA ALA A 152 -19.10 5.30 -26.34
C ALA A 152 -20.52 4.92 -26.74
N ASN A 153 -21.14 5.77 -27.55
CA ASN A 153 -22.41 5.46 -28.20
C ASN A 153 -22.13 4.43 -29.30
N SER A 154 -22.28 3.15 -28.97
CA SER A 154 -22.27 2.09 -29.98
C SER A 154 -23.55 2.24 -30.79
N GLY A 155 -23.45 2.87 -31.96
CA GLY A 155 -24.54 2.90 -32.92
C GLY A 155 -24.83 1.47 -33.39
N LEU A 156 -25.82 0.83 -32.76
CA LEU A 156 -26.62 -0.30 -33.24
C LEU A 156 -27.91 -0.35 -32.41
#